data_AF-A0A6P3W574-F1
#
_entry.id   AF-A0A6P3W574-F1
#
_cell.length_a   1.000
_cell.length_b   1.000
_cell.length_c   1.000
_cell.angle_alpha   90.00
_cell.angle_beta   90.00
_cell.angle_gamma   90.00
#
_symmetry.space_group_name_H-M   'P 1'
#
loop_
_entity.id
_entity.type
_entity.pdbx_description
1 polymer ?
#
loop_
_entity_poly.entity_id
_entity_poly.type
_entity_poly.pdbx_seq_one_letter_code
_entity_poly.pdbx_strand_id
1 'polypeptide(L)'
;MVEQSDRAPLLDWEEVPPPEPAPTVPSPVEENNLRSSPSNCLPADNTTPGAGWSTSPGAPTGVAAVTSRDSSSPSKHSAQWVVESTDELDSTFPGLSLKDHTVTGWEEKDQIVSVFVVTFDTRSGNMVEWCLPQDINLDGVEFKSMASGSHRVANDFIYFRKDSYFGLACFANMPVESELERGARMKSVGILSPSYTLLYRYMHFLENQVRHQLQCPGQYSPLEAFYEDKKAILPPGGNGLVTSCPTSSLTTIVNRCMHPEMKITHPAGCMSQFIRFFGEQIMVLWKFALLRKRILIFSPPPVGVVCYRVYCCCCLANVSIPGIGGSVAELRPFFYINVADITALETELSYVACTTEKIFEEKKDLYDVYIDNQNVRTHRESLQPLLRLNSADKEKYRKLSEQRQLLLYSQEVDGESSANEEDLFILFFMEQNNRIFQTLCEVAGSSDPTLTTEHVRAMGLDPQGDRGFLVDLLEVYGIDVMLVIDNPCCP
;
A
#
# COMPACT_ATOMS: atom_id res chain seq x y z
N MET A 1 -51.01 -14.73 -9.28
CA MET A 1 -50.27 -14.90 -8.01
C MET A 1 -48.82 -15.11 -8.39
N VAL A 2 -47.90 -14.37 -7.77
CA VAL A 2 -46.46 -14.49 -7.95
C VAL A 2 -45.90 -14.45 -6.53
N GLU A 3 -45.11 -15.45 -6.16
CA GLU A 3 -44.55 -15.56 -4.81
C GLU A 3 -43.12 -15.02 -4.76
N GLN A 4 -42.70 -14.58 -3.57
CA GLN A 4 -41.39 -13.98 -3.31
C GLN A 4 -40.32 -15.08 -3.40
N SER A 5 -39.20 -14.90 -4.11
CA SER A 5 -38.13 -13.92 -3.86
C SER A 5 -37.39 -14.22 -2.55
N ASP A 6 -36.61 -15.31 -2.56
CA ASP A 6 -35.61 -15.58 -1.54
C ASP A 6 -34.46 -14.57 -1.62
N ARG A 7 -34.10 -14.00 -0.48
CA ARG A 7 -33.06 -12.98 -0.32
C ARG A 7 -31.85 -13.60 0.38
N ALA A 8 -30.69 -13.59 -0.28
CA ALA A 8 -29.46 -14.07 0.32
C ALA A 8 -29.13 -13.29 1.63
N PRO A 9 -28.59 -13.95 2.66
CA PRO A 9 -28.34 -13.31 3.95
C PRO A 9 -27.25 -12.24 3.84
N LEU A 10 -27.49 -11.11 4.50
CA LEU A 10 -26.47 -10.08 4.73
C LEU A 10 -25.51 -10.54 5.84
N LEU A 11 -24.25 -10.15 5.71
CA LEU A 11 -23.17 -10.49 6.63
C LEU A 11 -23.06 -9.42 7.74
N ASP A 12 -24.00 -9.46 8.68
CA ASP A 12 -24.01 -8.56 9.84
C ASP A 12 -22.90 -8.96 10.83
N TRP A 13 -21.75 -8.29 10.77
CA TRP A 13 -20.59 -8.49 11.68
C TRP A 13 -20.27 -7.23 12.50
N GLU A 14 -21.28 -6.55 13.03
CA GLU A 14 -21.13 -5.44 13.98
C GLU A 14 -22.09 -5.58 15.19
N GLU A 15 -21.78 -6.48 16.12
CA GLU A 15 -22.26 -6.34 17.52
C GLU A 15 -21.21 -5.58 18.34
N VAL A 16 -21.47 -4.31 18.61
CA VAL A 16 -20.72 -3.53 19.60
C VAL A 16 -21.11 -4.01 21.00
N PRO A 17 -20.18 -4.50 21.84
CA PRO A 17 -20.51 -4.94 23.18
C PRO A 17 -21.03 -3.75 24.02
N PRO A 18 -22.09 -3.94 24.84
CA PRO A 18 -22.59 -2.88 25.70
C PRO A 18 -21.54 -2.48 26.74
N PRO A 19 -21.47 -1.19 27.13
CA PRO A 19 -20.49 -0.73 28.11
C PRO A 19 -20.69 -1.41 29.47
N GLU A 20 -19.59 -1.83 30.09
CA GLU A 20 -19.63 -2.44 31.43
C GLU A 20 -20.21 -1.47 32.46
N PRO A 21 -21.06 -1.94 33.39
CA PRO A 21 -21.58 -1.11 34.46
C PRO A 21 -20.44 -0.69 35.40
N ALA A 22 -20.40 0.61 35.73
CA ALA A 22 -19.33 1.19 36.55
C ALA A 22 -19.19 0.48 37.93
N PRO A 23 -17.95 0.31 38.43
CA PRO A 23 -17.70 -0.41 39.68
C PRO A 23 -18.40 0.26 40.87
N THR A 24 -19.08 -0.54 41.69
CA THR A 24 -19.82 -0.08 42.87
C THR A 24 -18.89 0.42 43.97
N VAL A 25 -19.13 1.64 44.45
CA VAL A 25 -18.38 2.26 45.56
C VAL A 25 -18.70 1.55 46.88
N PRO A 26 -17.71 1.04 47.63
CA PRO A 26 -17.94 0.55 48.99
C PRO A 26 -18.08 1.71 49.99
N SER A 27 -19.08 1.64 50.87
CA SER A 27 -19.21 2.53 52.03
C SER A 27 -18.09 2.28 53.07
N PRO A 28 -17.66 3.30 53.84
CA PRO A 28 -16.50 3.18 54.72
C PRO A 28 -16.79 2.41 56.03
N VAL A 29 -15.79 1.67 56.50
CA VAL A 29 -15.72 1.09 57.85
C VAL A 29 -14.30 1.31 58.43
N GLU A 30 -14.21 1.31 59.75
CA GLU A 30 -13.22 2.01 60.58
C GLU A 30 -11.79 1.44 60.63
N GLU A 31 -10.93 2.21 61.30
CA GLU A 31 -9.48 2.04 61.49
C GLU A 31 -9.07 0.67 62.07
N ASN A 32 -7.86 0.21 61.69
CA ASN A 32 -6.81 0.13 62.70
C ASN A 32 -5.36 0.17 62.20
N ASN A 33 -4.47 0.44 63.16
CA ASN A 33 -3.06 0.75 63.02
C ASN A 33 -2.20 -0.49 62.67
N LEU A 34 -1.09 -0.29 61.94
CA LEU A 34 0.26 -0.48 62.50
C LEU A 34 1.41 0.00 61.58
N ARG A 35 2.62 0.08 62.13
CA ARG A 35 3.81 0.76 61.56
C ARG A 35 4.74 -0.18 60.79
N SER A 36 5.40 0.32 59.74
CA SER A 36 6.88 0.41 59.64
C SER A 36 7.31 1.14 58.35
N SER A 37 8.60 1.43 58.20
CA SER A 37 9.18 2.37 57.22
C SER A 37 10.34 1.71 56.42
N PRO A 38 11.00 2.37 55.43
CA PRO A 38 11.47 1.71 54.21
C PRO A 38 12.96 1.31 54.20
N SER A 39 13.35 0.60 53.14
CA SER A 39 14.76 0.34 52.78
C SER A 39 15.09 0.87 51.38
N ASN A 40 16.15 1.67 51.28
CA ASN A 40 16.79 2.02 50.01
C ASN A 40 17.71 0.89 49.53
N CYS A 41 18.14 0.91 48.26
CA CYS A 41 19.52 1.26 47.90
C CYS A 41 19.83 1.15 46.39
N LEU A 42 20.62 2.11 45.90
CA LEU A 42 21.45 1.97 44.69
C LEU A 42 22.74 1.20 45.06
N PRO A 43 23.58 0.84 44.07
CA PRO A 43 24.77 1.68 43.88
C PRO A 43 25.01 2.08 42.41
N ALA A 44 25.98 2.99 42.22
CA ALA A 44 26.46 3.45 40.92
C ALA A 44 27.92 3.02 40.67
N ASP A 45 28.47 3.47 39.55
CA ASP A 45 29.89 3.40 39.15
C ASP A 45 30.42 1.97 38.80
N ASN A 46 31.47 1.79 37.97
CA ASN A 46 32.49 2.77 37.58
C ASN A 46 33.21 2.49 36.23
N THR A 47 33.73 3.57 35.61
CA THR A 47 34.98 3.67 34.80
C THR A 47 35.20 2.84 33.50
N THR A 48 35.61 3.54 32.44
CA THR A 48 36.23 3.00 31.20
C THR A 48 37.76 2.98 31.26
N PRO A 49 38.40 2.10 30.48
CA PRO A 49 39.33 2.57 29.44
C PRO A 49 39.17 1.80 28.10
N GLY A 50 39.74 2.18 26.96
CA GLY A 50 40.61 3.35 26.72
C GLY A 50 41.69 3.12 25.65
N ALA A 51 41.35 2.54 24.49
CA ALA A 51 42.19 2.49 23.29
C ALA A 51 41.31 2.18 22.04
N GLY A 52 41.61 2.60 20.81
CA GLY A 52 42.67 3.53 20.40
C GLY A 52 43.61 3.02 19.30
N TRP A 53 43.09 2.68 18.10
CA TRP A 53 43.91 2.50 16.90
C TRP A 53 43.26 3.08 15.64
N SER A 54 44.10 3.65 14.77
CA SER A 54 43.76 4.23 13.48
C SER A 54 44.85 3.88 12.46
N THR A 55 44.46 3.47 11.26
CA THR A 55 45.29 3.54 10.04
C THR A 55 44.43 3.28 8.80
N SER A 56 44.50 4.19 7.82
CA SER A 56 44.25 3.88 6.40
C SER A 56 45.58 3.55 5.72
N PRO A 57 45.56 2.74 4.66
CA PRO A 57 45.84 3.28 3.31
C PRO A 57 44.88 2.68 2.25
N GLY A 58 44.82 3.15 1.01
CA GLY A 58 45.50 4.27 0.35
C GLY A 58 45.23 4.21 -1.17
N ALA A 59 45.12 5.34 -1.85
CA ALA A 59 44.79 5.40 -3.28
C ALA A 59 46.04 5.38 -4.19
N PRO A 60 45.86 5.05 -5.48
CA PRO A 60 46.70 5.61 -6.54
C PRO A 60 45.87 6.28 -7.67
N THR A 61 46.22 7.54 -7.97
CA THR A 61 46.07 8.14 -9.31
C THR A 61 46.95 7.38 -10.32
N GLY A 62 46.74 7.33 -11.64
CA GLY A 62 45.85 8.05 -12.58
C GLY A 62 46.57 8.10 -13.96
N VAL A 63 46.02 8.72 -15.03
CA VAL A 63 46.69 9.38 -16.20
C VAL A 63 45.74 9.55 -17.42
N ALA A 64 46.06 10.55 -18.26
CA ALA A 64 45.46 11.03 -19.53
C ALA A 64 44.96 9.95 -20.54
N ALA A 65 43.97 10.17 -21.43
CA ALA A 65 43.47 11.34 -22.19
C ALA A 65 44.24 11.70 -23.50
N VAL A 66 43.55 11.64 -24.65
CA VAL A 66 43.97 12.11 -26.00
C VAL A 66 42.74 12.64 -26.77
N THR A 67 42.91 13.59 -27.71
CA THR A 67 41.84 14.40 -28.34
C THR A 67 41.98 14.57 -29.87
N SER A 68 40.87 14.46 -30.63
CA SER A 68 40.61 15.09 -31.95
C SER A 68 39.15 14.79 -32.38
N ARG A 69 38.31 15.70 -32.93
CA ARG A 69 38.40 16.50 -34.19
C ARG A 69 38.48 15.62 -35.45
N ASP A 70 37.83 15.88 -36.58
CA ASP A 70 36.91 16.94 -37.07
C ASP A 70 36.22 16.43 -38.38
N SER A 71 35.12 16.95 -38.96
CA SER A 71 34.11 18.00 -38.65
C SER A 71 32.95 17.96 -39.72
N SER A 72 32.12 19.02 -39.81
CA SER A 72 31.33 19.51 -40.98
C SER A 72 29.90 19.00 -41.30
N SER A 73 28.96 19.96 -41.37
CA SER A 73 27.62 19.93 -41.99
C SER A 73 27.70 20.24 -43.51
N PRO A 74 26.61 20.18 -44.32
CA PRO A 74 25.65 21.29 -44.40
C PRO A 74 24.17 20.93 -44.75
N SER A 75 23.34 21.97 -44.86
CA SER A 75 21.87 21.98 -44.92
C SER A 75 21.24 21.94 -46.33
N LYS A 76 19.89 21.94 -46.40
CA LYS A 76 19.09 22.59 -47.48
C LYS A 76 17.67 22.97 -47.03
N HIS A 77 17.04 23.91 -47.75
CA HIS A 77 15.77 24.58 -47.39
C HIS A 77 14.61 24.27 -48.36
N SER A 78 13.38 24.31 -47.85
CA SER A 78 12.16 24.94 -48.45
C SER A 78 11.01 24.83 -47.42
N ALA A 79 10.25 25.87 -47.00
CA ALA A 79 9.50 26.90 -47.75
C ALA A 79 8.39 26.28 -48.65
N GLN A 80 7.12 26.70 -48.66
CA GLN A 80 6.36 27.73 -47.91
C GLN A 80 4.85 27.51 -48.20
N TRP A 81 3.93 28.18 -47.48
CA TRP A 81 2.73 28.91 -47.96
C TRP A 81 1.56 28.92 -46.97
N VAL A 82 0.71 29.95 -47.08
CA VAL A 82 -0.32 30.39 -46.13
C VAL A 82 -1.64 30.60 -46.87
N VAL A 83 -2.77 30.30 -46.22
CA VAL A 83 -4.08 30.90 -46.50
C VAL A 83 -4.77 31.18 -45.17
N GLU A 84 -5.29 32.39 -44.99
CA GLU A 84 -6.16 32.78 -43.87
C GLU A 84 -7.62 32.79 -44.31
N SER A 85 -8.54 32.50 -43.38
CA SER A 85 -9.94 32.92 -43.46
C SER A 85 -10.55 32.93 -42.06
N THR A 86 -11.16 34.05 -41.67
CA THR A 86 -12.00 34.22 -40.48
C THR A 86 -13.37 33.51 -40.70
N ASP A 87 -14.24 33.24 -39.72
CA ASP A 87 -14.71 34.11 -38.63
C ASP A 87 -15.45 33.35 -37.50
N GLU A 88 -15.75 34.11 -36.43
CA GLU A 88 -16.76 33.88 -35.37
C GLU A 88 -16.62 32.74 -34.35
N LEU A 89 -17.35 32.90 -33.23
CA LEU A 89 -17.24 32.14 -31.98
C LEU A 89 -18.27 31.02 -31.88
N ASP A 90 -17.87 29.88 -31.32
CA ASP A 90 -18.71 29.14 -30.37
C ASP A 90 -17.85 28.55 -29.23
N SER A 91 -18.36 28.61 -28.00
CA SER A 91 -17.62 28.30 -26.78
C SER A 91 -18.02 26.93 -26.22
N THR A 92 -17.61 25.86 -26.90
CA THR A 92 -17.82 24.48 -26.43
C THR A 92 -16.46 23.79 -26.21
N PHE A 93 -16.23 23.29 -24.98
CA PHE A 93 -15.02 22.54 -24.63
C PHE A 93 -14.92 21.24 -25.45
N PRO A 94 -13.87 21.03 -26.26
CA PRO A 94 -13.68 19.77 -26.97
C PRO A 94 -13.29 18.66 -25.99
N GLY A 95 -14.10 17.61 -25.90
CA GLY A 95 -13.80 16.45 -25.06
C GLY A 95 -12.49 15.77 -25.45
N LEU A 96 -11.74 15.29 -24.45
CA LEU A 96 -10.47 14.58 -24.65
C LEU A 96 -10.69 13.24 -25.36
N SER A 97 -10.66 13.27 -26.69
CA SER A 97 -10.61 12.07 -27.52
C SER A 97 -9.30 11.32 -27.23
N LEU A 98 -9.42 10.20 -26.50
CA LEU A 98 -8.35 9.25 -26.22
C LEU A 98 -7.86 8.61 -27.54
N LYS A 99 -6.96 9.30 -28.23
CA LYS A 99 -6.17 8.74 -29.32
C LYS A 99 -5.03 7.93 -28.72
N ASP A 100 -5.20 6.61 -28.67
CA ASP A 100 -4.19 5.63 -28.28
C ASP A 100 -2.81 5.99 -28.85
N HIS A 101 -1.93 6.52 -28.01
CA HIS A 101 -0.51 6.61 -28.31
C HIS A 101 0.13 5.36 -27.74
N THR A 102 0.48 4.45 -28.66
CA THR A 102 0.95 3.10 -28.38
C THR A 102 2.35 3.09 -27.77
N VAL A 103 2.41 3.35 -26.46
CA VAL A 103 3.51 2.86 -25.62
C VAL A 103 3.62 1.34 -25.84
N THR A 104 4.85 0.86 -26.02
CA THR A 104 5.13 -0.49 -26.53
C THR A 104 4.48 -1.58 -25.69
N GLY A 105 3.98 -2.63 -26.35
CA GLY A 105 3.22 -3.70 -25.72
C GLY A 105 4.04 -4.59 -24.80
N TRP A 106 4.16 -4.20 -23.53
CA TRP A 106 4.56 -5.09 -22.44
C TRP A 106 3.34 -5.93 -22.03
N GLU A 107 3.20 -7.11 -22.64
CA GLU A 107 2.25 -8.12 -22.16
C GLU A 107 2.78 -8.69 -20.83
N GLU A 108 2.10 -8.37 -19.72
CA GLU A 108 2.52 -8.83 -18.39
C GLU A 108 2.39 -10.36 -18.31
N LYS A 109 3.53 -11.05 -18.23
CA LYS A 109 3.58 -12.50 -18.31
C LYS A 109 3.21 -13.12 -16.98
N ASP A 110 2.29 -14.08 -17.09
CA ASP A 110 1.72 -14.86 -16.01
C ASP A 110 2.74 -15.90 -15.49
N GLN A 111 3.67 -15.45 -14.65
CA GLN A 111 4.88 -16.18 -14.25
C GLN A 111 4.89 -16.54 -12.76
N ILE A 112 4.98 -17.84 -12.48
CA ILE A 112 5.11 -18.37 -11.12
C ILE A 112 6.56 -18.79 -10.84
N VAL A 113 7.16 -18.20 -9.82
CA VAL A 113 8.53 -18.52 -9.36
C VAL A 113 8.53 -19.76 -8.48
N SER A 114 7.51 -19.93 -7.63
CA SER A 114 7.37 -21.07 -6.73
C SER A 114 5.91 -21.36 -6.37
N VAL A 115 5.63 -22.61 -6.01
CA VAL A 115 4.39 -23.07 -5.39
C VAL A 115 4.76 -23.83 -4.12
N PHE A 116 4.04 -23.62 -3.02
CA PHE A 116 4.36 -24.21 -1.73
C PHE A 116 3.12 -24.56 -0.90
N VAL A 117 3.31 -25.50 0.04
CA VAL A 117 2.34 -25.87 1.08
C VAL A 117 3.02 -25.69 2.44
N VAL A 118 2.37 -24.93 3.32
CA VAL A 118 2.75 -24.74 4.73
C VAL A 118 1.74 -25.51 5.59
N THR A 119 2.23 -26.17 6.64
CA THR A 119 1.43 -26.88 7.64
C THR A 119 1.80 -26.42 9.05
N PHE A 120 0.91 -26.64 10.01
CA PHE A 120 1.21 -26.46 11.43
C PHE A 120 1.55 -27.81 12.09
N ASP A 121 2.80 -27.98 12.53
CA ASP A 121 3.19 -29.09 13.40
C ASP A 121 3.04 -28.72 14.88
N THR A 122 2.41 -29.57 15.68
CA THR A 122 2.07 -29.27 17.09
C THR A 122 3.29 -29.20 18.04
N ARG A 123 4.46 -29.59 17.54
CA ARG A 123 5.77 -29.52 18.22
C ARG A 123 6.69 -28.45 17.64
N SER A 124 6.70 -28.25 16.32
CA SER A 124 7.68 -27.42 15.60
C SER A 124 7.14 -26.05 15.16
N GLY A 125 5.82 -25.86 15.18
CA GLY A 125 5.15 -24.63 14.71
C GLY A 125 4.79 -24.68 13.23
N ASN A 126 4.69 -23.51 12.59
CA ASN A 126 4.51 -23.42 11.14
C ASN A 126 5.76 -23.98 10.44
N MET A 127 5.59 -24.76 9.37
CA MET A 127 6.69 -25.26 8.55
C MET A 127 6.26 -25.45 7.09
N VAL A 128 7.18 -25.25 6.15
CA VAL A 128 6.98 -25.66 4.75
C VAL A 128 6.97 -27.18 4.69
N GLU A 129 5.84 -27.76 4.26
CA GLU A 129 5.62 -29.20 4.12
C GLU A 129 6.11 -29.71 2.76
N TRP A 130 5.94 -28.90 1.72
CA TRP A 130 6.27 -29.21 0.33
C TRP A 130 6.44 -27.91 -0.47
N CYS A 131 7.31 -27.91 -1.48
CA CYS A 131 7.41 -26.82 -2.45
C CYS A 131 8.00 -27.27 -3.80
N LEU A 132 7.80 -26.42 -4.81
CA LEU A 132 8.55 -26.42 -6.06
C LEU A 132 9.06 -24.99 -6.39
N PRO A 133 10.24 -24.85 -7.00
CA PRO A 133 11.25 -25.91 -7.17
C PRO A 133 11.90 -26.26 -5.82
N GLN A 134 12.52 -27.44 -5.69
CA GLN A 134 12.95 -27.99 -4.39
C GLN A 134 14.14 -27.24 -3.75
N ASP A 135 14.84 -26.40 -4.51
CA ASP A 135 16.07 -25.69 -4.15
C ASP A 135 15.85 -24.19 -3.88
N ILE A 136 14.61 -23.70 -3.92
CA ILE A 136 14.31 -22.29 -3.66
C ILE A 136 14.31 -21.95 -2.16
N ASN A 137 14.90 -20.80 -1.82
CA ASN A 137 14.84 -20.27 -0.46
C ASN A 137 13.43 -19.74 -0.13
N LEU A 138 12.72 -20.46 0.74
CA LEU A 138 11.42 -20.07 1.30
C LEU A 138 11.50 -19.70 2.78
N ASP A 139 12.69 -19.39 3.32
CA ASP A 139 12.87 -19.11 4.75
C ASP A 139 11.91 -18.00 5.22
N GLY A 140 11.12 -18.28 6.25
CA GLY A 140 10.14 -17.36 6.82
C GLY A 140 8.82 -17.23 6.06
N VAL A 141 8.65 -17.90 4.91
CA VAL A 141 7.37 -17.94 4.17
C VAL A 141 6.27 -18.63 4.99
N GLU A 142 6.64 -19.57 5.85
CA GLU A 142 5.78 -20.24 6.83
C GLU A 142 5.19 -19.29 7.87
N PHE A 143 5.87 -18.19 8.23
CA PHE A 143 5.36 -17.15 9.14
C PHE A 143 4.63 -16.01 8.43
N LYS A 144 4.71 -15.96 7.09
CA LYS A 144 3.95 -15.01 6.24
C LYS A 144 2.66 -15.64 5.70
N SER A 145 2.67 -16.93 5.41
CA SER A 145 1.53 -17.67 4.86
C SER A 145 0.53 -18.16 5.91
N MET A 146 0.90 -18.11 7.19
CA MET A 146 0.07 -18.43 8.35
C MET A 146 0.35 -17.41 9.45
N ALA A 147 -0.43 -16.32 9.46
CA ALA A 147 -0.24 -15.17 10.34
C ALA A 147 -0.55 -15.46 11.83
N SER A 148 -0.11 -14.55 12.70
CA SER A 148 -0.37 -14.68 14.13
C SER A 148 -1.86 -14.55 14.42
N GLY A 149 -2.44 -15.61 15.00
CA GLY A 149 -3.88 -15.69 15.27
C GLY A 149 -4.72 -16.37 14.19
N SER A 150 -4.17 -16.84 13.05
CA SER A 150 -4.97 -17.49 11.99
C SER A 150 -5.76 -18.71 12.47
N HIS A 151 -5.37 -19.36 13.58
CA HIS A 151 -6.16 -20.41 14.24
C HIS A 151 -7.58 -20.00 14.66
N ARG A 152 -7.89 -18.69 14.70
CA ARG A 152 -9.21 -18.13 15.06
C ARG A 152 -10.18 -18.02 13.90
N VAL A 153 -9.71 -18.17 12.66
CA VAL A 153 -10.53 -18.10 11.44
C VAL A 153 -10.56 -19.46 10.74
N ALA A 154 -11.67 -19.75 10.03
CA ALA A 154 -11.80 -20.98 9.26
C ALA A 154 -10.99 -20.95 7.96
N ASN A 155 -10.86 -19.77 7.36
CA ASN A 155 -10.08 -19.50 6.16
C ASN A 155 -9.61 -18.05 6.11
N ASP A 156 -8.54 -17.79 5.36
CA ASP A 156 -7.97 -16.47 5.10
C ASP A 156 -7.16 -16.50 3.80
N PHE A 157 -6.78 -15.35 3.27
CA PHE A 157 -5.76 -15.26 2.22
C PHE A 157 -4.77 -14.15 2.58
N ILE A 158 -3.51 -14.30 2.21
CA ILE A 158 -2.46 -13.38 2.62
C ILE A 158 -1.59 -13.04 1.40
N TYR A 159 -1.53 -11.75 1.08
CA TYR A 159 -0.49 -11.19 0.23
C TYR A 159 0.71 -10.80 1.10
N PHE A 160 1.93 -11.04 0.63
CA PHE A 160 3.17 -10.67 1.33
C PHE A 160 4.32 -10.45 0.34
N ARG A 161 5.44 -9.90 0.82
CA ARG A 161 6.70 -9.82 0.06
C ARG A 161 7.73 -10.82 0.60
N LYS A 162 8.47 -11.48 -0.31
CA LYS A 162 9.66 -12.31 -0.04
C LYS A 162 10.76 -11.87 -1.01
N ASP A 163 11.76 -11.18 -0.50
CA ASP A 163 12.90 -10.63 -1.26
C ASP A 163 12.45 -9.69 -2.41
N SER A 164 12.64 -10.12 -3.66
CA SER A 164 12.21 -9.43 -4.89
C SER A 164 10.87 -9.96 -5.45
N TYR A 165 10.20 -10.86 -4.74
CA TYR A 165 8.96 -11.51 -5.18
C TYR A 165 7.76 -11.17 -4.28
N PHE A 166 6.58 -11.26 -4.86
CA PHE A 166 5.29 -11.14 -4.17
C PHE A 166 4.66 -12.52 -4.00
N GLY A 167 4.16 -12.79 -2.81
CA GLY A 167 3.46 -14.03 -2.49
C GLY A 167 1.96 -13.83 -2.33
N LEU A 168 1.19 -14.85 -2.72
CA LEU A 168 -0.20 -15.04 -2.32
C LEU A 168 -0.32 -16.45 -1.73
N ALA A 169 -0.83 -16.57 -0.50
CA ALA A 169 -1.16 -17.84 0.13
C ALA A 169 -2.62 -17.85 0.62
N CYS A 170 -3.31 -18.97 0.46
CA CYS A 170 -4.66 -19.19 0.96
C CYS A 170 -4.61 -20.20 2.12
N PHE A 171 -5.06 -19.75 3.29
CA PHE A 171 -5.09 -20.49 4.54
C PHE A 171 -6.45 -21.14 4.78
N ALA A 172 -6.46 -22.34 5.36
CA ALA A 172 -7.66 -22.93 5.93
C ALA A 172 -7.37 -23.78 7.19
N ASN A 173 -8.37 -23.83 8.06
CA ASN A 173 -8.40 -24.53 9.33
C ASN A 173 -9.58 -25.52 9.33
N MET A 174 -9.32 -26.78 9.65
CA MET A 174 -10.33 -27.84 9.69
C MET A 174 -10.28 -28.57 11.04
N PRO A 175 -11.39 -28.68 11.79
CA PRO A 175 -11.44 -29.49 13.01
C PRO A 175 -11.25 -30.98 12.65
N VAL A 176 -10.50 -31.70 13.49
CA VAL A 176 -10.15 -33.11 13.28
C VAL A 176 -10.24 -33.90 14.58
N GLU A 177 -10.77 -35.13 14.54
CA GLU A 177 -10.82 -36.03 15.70
C GLU A 177 -9.44 -36.69 15.93
N SER A 178 -8.46 -35.88 16.32
CA SER A 178 -7.03 -36.25 16.38
C SER A 178 -6.34 -35.53 17.55
N GLU A 179 -5.95 -36.29 18.58
CA GLU A 179 -5.21 -35.77 19.74
C GLU A 179 -3.80 -35.28 19.33
N LEU A 180 -3.17 -35.95 18.36
CA LEU A 180 -1.85 -35.60 17.82
C LEU A 180 -1.85 -34.23 17.13
N GLU A 181 -2.95 -33.88 16.48
CA GLU A 181 -3.20 -32.60 15.82
C GLU A 181 -3.97 -31.62 16.74
N ARG A 182 -4.13 -31.95 18.03
CA ARG A 182 -4.83 -31.14 19.06
C ARG A 182 -6.22 -30.65 18.64
N GLY A 183 -6.94 -31.46 17.86
CA GLY A 183 -8.30 -31.14 17.41
C GLY A 183 -8.41 -30.26 16.15
N ALA A 184 -7.31 -29.75 15.58
CA ALA A 184 -7.36 -28.82 14.45
C ALA A 184 -6.19 -29.01 13.47
N ARG A 185 -6.50 -29.33 12.20
CA ARG A 185 -5.53 -29.38 11.10
C ARG A 185 -5.55 -28.04 10.38
N MET A 186 -4.40 -27.39 10.29
CA MET A 186 -4.22 -26.08 9.67
C MET A 186 -3.17 -26.15 8.58
N LYS A 187 -3.50 -25.62 7.39
CA LYS A 187 -2.59 -25.53 6.24
C LYS A 187 -2.75 -24.21 5.51
N SER A 188 -1.75 -23.84 4.73
CA SER A 188 -1.79 -22.73 3.78
C SER A 188 -1.12 -23.15 2.48
N VAL A 189 -1.73 -22.85 1.34
CA VAL A 189 -1.18 -23.16 0.00
C VAL A 189 -0.97 -21.86 -0.74
N GLY A 190 0.24 -21.65 -1.27
CA GLY A 190 0.60 -20.39 -1.87
C GLY A 190 1.61 -20.46 -3.01
N ILE A 191 1.84 -19.30 -3.59
CA ILE A 191 2.66 -19.08 -4.78
C ILE A 191 3.52 -17.83 -4.62
N LEU A 192 4.66 -17.79 -5.31
CA LEU A 192 5.47 -16.58 -5.50
C LEU A 192 5.47 -16.16 -6.98
N SER A 193 5.41 -14.85 -7.24
CA SER A 193 5.44 -14.24 -8.57
C SER A 193 6.33 -12.97 -8.57
N PRO A 194 6.91 -12.56 -9.71
CA PRO A 194 7.63 -11.28 -9.82
C PRO A 194 6.72 -10.04 -9.73
N SER A 195 5.40 -10.22 -9.91
CA SER A 195 4.39 -9.16 -9.84
C SER A 195 3.18 -9.59 -9.02
N TYR A 196 2.64 -8.70 -8.19
CA TYR A 196 1.43 -8.96 -7.40
C TYR A 196 0.14 -8.78 -8.21
N THR A 197 0.19 -8.07 -9.34
CA THR A 197 -0.98 -7.66 -10.14
C THR A 197 -1.82 -8.83 -10.66
N LEU A 198 -1.18 -9.97 -10.96
CA LEU A 198 -1.85 -11.15 -11.54
C LEU A 198 -2.19 -12.24 -10.51
N LEU A 199 -1.66 -12.16 -9.28
CA LEU A 199 -1.81 -13.19 -8.25
C LEU A 199 -3.29 -13.53 -7.94
N TYR A 200 -4.19 -12.54 -8.01
CA TYR A 200 -5.62 -12.71 -7.76
C TYR A 200 -6.25 -13.83 -8.60
N ARG A 201 -5.74 -14.05 -9.82
CA ARG A 201 -6.26 -15.05 -10.78
C ARG A 201 -6.20 -16.47 -10.23
N TYR A 202 -5.29 -16.70 -9.28
CA TYR A 202 -5.05 -17.99 -8.65
C TYR A 202 -5.72 -18.17 -7.30
N MET A 203 -6.32 -17.12 -6.72
CA MET A 203 -6.87 -17.17 -5.36
C MET A 203 -7.89 -18.31 -5.19
N HIS A 204 -8.84 -18.46 -6.13
CA HIS A 204 -9.81 -19.55 -6.10
C HIS A 204 -9.18 -20.94 -6.29
N PHE A 205 -8.11 -21.05 -7.09
CA PHE A 205 -7.36 -22.30 -7.22
C PHE A 205 -6.69 -22.67 -5.90
N LEU A 206 -5.96 -21.74 -5.28
CA LEU A 206 -5.25 -21.95 -4.01
C LEU A 206 -6.20 -22.24 -2.85
N GLU A 207 -7.35 -21.56 -2.79
CA GLU A 207 -8.46 -21.86 -1.88
C GLU A 207 -8.95 -23.32 -2.01
N ASN A 208 -9.12 -23.82 -3.23
CA ASN A 208 -9.54 -25.20 -3.46
C ASN A 208 -8.41 -26.18 -3.14
N GLN A 209 -7.15 -25.82 -3.42
CA GLN A 209 -5.99 -26.65 -3.10
C GLN A 209 -5.75 -26.76 -1.59
N VAL A 210 -5.89 -25.69 -0.79
CA VAL A 210 -5.74 -25.80 0.67
C VAL A 210 -6.84 -26.66 1.29
N ARG A 211 -8.09 -26.54 0.81
CA ARG A 211 -9.19 -27.44 1.19
C ARG A 211 -8.88 -28.91 0.83
N HIS A 212 -8.31 -29.15 -0.35
CA HIS A 212 -7.85 -30.49 -0.75
C HIS A 212 -6.71 -31.01 0.13
N GLN A 213 -5.68 -30.21 0.43
CA GLN A 213 -4.55 -30.62 1.28
C GLN A 213 -4.92 -30.91 2.74
N LEU A 214 -6.06 -30.39 3.23
CA LEU A 214 -6.60 -30.71 4.54
C LEU A 214 -7.32 -32.07 4.56
N GLN A 215 -8.05 -32.40 3.50
CA GLN A 215 -8.78 -33.67 3.34
C GLN A 215 -7.87 -34.82 2.90
N CYS A 216 -6.96 -34.55 1.97
CA CYS A 216 -6.03 -35.49 1.34
C CYS A 216 -4.56 -35.02 1.47
N PRO A 217 -3.97 -35.01 2.69
CA PRO A 217 -2.57 -34.60 2.88
C PRO A 217 -1.59 -35.41 2.02
N GLY A 218 -0.55 -34.74 1.51
CA GLY A 218 0.53 -35.39 0.73
C GLY A 218 0.24 -35.56 -0.76
N GLN A 219 -0.93 -35.13 -1.26
CA GLN A 219 -1.31 -35.27 -2.67
C GLN A 219 -1.07 -33.97 -3.44
N TYR A 220 0.16 -33.78 -3.94
CA TYR A 220 0.59 -32.51 -4.55
C TYR A 220 0.44 -32.42 -6.08
N SER A 221 0.02 -33.48 -6.77
CA SER A 221 0.00 -33.53 -8.24
C SER A 221 -0.80 -32.42 -8.96
N PRO A 222 -1.87 -31.81 -8.41
CA PRO A 222 -2.48 -30.62 -9.02
C PRO A 222 -1.60 -29.36 -8.93
N LEU A 223 -0.78 -29.24 -7.87
CA LEU A 223 0.18 -28.15 -7.68
C LEU A 223 1.43 -28.35 -8.55
N GLU A 224 1.86 -29.61 -8.74
CA GLU A 224 2.93 -29.99 -9.68
C GLU A 224 2.55 -29.62 -11.11
N ALA A 225 1.36 -30.05 -11.58
CA ALA A 225 0.86 -29.73 -12.91
C ALA A 225 0.67 -28.21 -13.13
N PHE A 226 0.18 -27.51 -12.10
CA PHE A 226 0.05 -26.05 -12.11
C PHE A 226 1.41 -25.34 -12.22
N TYR A 227 2.42 -25.77 -11.46
CA TYR A 227 3.76 -25.20 -11.56
C TYR A 227 4.38 -25.44 -12.94
N GLU A 228 4.24 -26.65 -13.49
CA GLU A 228 4.80 -26.97 -14.81
C GLU A 228 4.20 -26.14 -15.96
N ASP A 229 2.91 -25.77 -15.89
CA ASP A 229 2.24 -24.87 -16.84
C ASP A 229 2.67 -23.40 -16.69
N LYS A 230 2.90 -22.93 -15.45
CA LYS A 230 3.05 -21.51 -15.12
C LYS A 230 4.46 -21.05 -14.73
N LYS A 231 5.43 -21.96 -14.63
CA LYS A 231 6.77 -21.63 -14.10
C LYS A 231 7.51 -20.57 -14.90
N ALA A 232 8.13 -19.64 -14.18
CA ALA A 232 8.92 -18.55 -14.75
C ALA A 232 10.16 -19.10 -15.48
N ILE A 233 10.35 -18.70 -16.74
CA ILE A 233 11.58 -18.97 -17.49
C ILE A 233 12.64 -17.94 -17.05
N LEU A 234 13.36 -18.27 -15.97
CA LEU A 234 14.42 -17.43 -15.42
C LEU A 234 15.67 -17.43 -16.33
N PRO A 235 16.33 -16.28 -16.58
CA PRO A 235 17.55 -16.23 -17.38
C PRO A 235 18.72 -17.04 -16.75
N PRO A 236 19.44 -17.90 -17.50
CA PRO A 236 20.45 -18.82 -16.94
C PRO A 236 21.77 -18.21 -16.38
N GLY A 237 21.79 -16.94 -15.95
CA GLY A 237 23.05 -16.26 -15.62
C GLY A 237 22.93 -14.87 -14.97
N GLY A 238 21.92 -14.63 -14.13
CA GLY A 238 21.77 -13.38 -13.38
C GLY A 238 21.27 -13.60 -11.94
N ASN A 239 21.54 -12.66 -11.05
CA ASN A 239 21.34 -12.75 -9.59
C ASN A 239 19.86 -12.75 -9.14
N GLY A 240 19.04 -13.70 -9.57
CA GLY A 240 17.62 -13.83 -9.18
C GLY A 240 16.68 -12.72 -9.71
N LEU A 241 17.23 -11.61 -10.21
CA LEU A 241 16.50 -10.53 -10.87
C LEU A 241 15.85 -11.03 -12.17
N VAL A 242 14.62 -11.52 -12.03
CA VAL A 242 13.60 -11.23 -13.04
C VAL A 242 13.58 -9.72 -13.21
N THR A 243 13.47 -9.25 -14.45
CA THR A 243 13.31 -7.82 -14.75
C THR A 243 12.06 -7.31 -14.04
N SER A 244 12.24 -6.64 -12.90
CA SER A 244 11.16 -6.03 -12.14
C SER A 244 10.39 -5.09 -13.08
N CYS A 245 9.08 -5.30 -13.21
CA CYS A 245 8.21 -4.43 -13.99
C CYS A 245 8.50 -2.97 -13.59
N PRO A 246 8.92 -2.09 -14.51
CA PRO A 246 9.22 -0.72 -14.14
C PRO A 246 7.99 -0.10 -13.45
N THR A 247 8.20 0.55 -12.30
CA THR A 247 7.12 1.16 -11.50
C THR A 247 6.21 2.06 -12.33
N SER A 248 6.77 2.78 -13.31
CA SER A 248 6.05 3.62 -14.26
C SER A 248 5.06 2.86 -15.17
N SER A 249 5.26 1.56 -15.39
CA SER A 249 4.30 0.70 -16.08
C SER A 249 3.10 0.36 -15.19
N LEU A 250 3.30 0.14 -13.90
CA LEU A 250 2.24 -0.30 -12.97
C LEU A 250 1.09 0.73 -12.88
N THR A 251 1.39 2.03 -12.85
CA THR A 251 0.36 3.09 -12.82
C THR A 251 -0.57 3.05 -14.05
N THR A 252 -0.08 2.57 -15.19
CA THR A 252 -0.89 2.42 -16.42
C THR A 252 -1.57 1.04 -16.49
N ILE A 253 -0.98 0.01 -15.89
CA ILE A 253 -1.51 -1.37 -15.85
C ILE A 253 -2.67 -1.50 -14.84
N VAL A 254 -2.62 -0.81 -13.69
CA VAL A 254 -3.70 -0.81 -12.68
C VAL A 254 -5.06 -0.46 -13.30
N ASN A 255 -5.11 0.54 -14.19
CA ASN A 255 -6.34 0.95 -14.89
C ASN A 255 -6.78 -0.02 -16.02
N ARG A 256 -6.04 -1.10 -16.30
CA ARG A 256 -6.35 -2.08 -17.36
C ARG A 256 -6.72 -3.48 -16.85
N CYS A 257 -6.57 -3.77 -15.55
CA CYS A 257 -6.79 -5.11 -14.99
C CYS A 257 -8.20 -5.35 -14.42
N MET A 258 -9.05 -4.32 -14.30
CA MET A 258 -10.37 -4.43 -13.69
C MET A 258 -11.44 -4.81 -14.72
N HIS A 259 -11.71 -6.11 -14.87
CA HIS A 259 -12.80 -6.60 -15.74
C HIS A 259 -14.17 -6.54 -15.02
N PRO A 260 -15.29 -6.21 -15.70
CA PRO A 260 -16.57 -5.95 -15.03
C PRO A 260 -17.28 -7.14 -14.36
N GLU A 261 -16.87 -8.39 -14.60
CA GLU A 261 -17.66 -9.58 -14.24
C GLU A 261 -17.40 -10.12 -12.80
N MET A 262 -16.66 -9.39 -11.97
CA MET A 262 -16.01 -9.95 -10.77
C MET A 262 -16.81 -9.68 -9.47
N LYS A 263 -17.56 -10.68 -9.00
CA LYS A 263 -18.43 -10.59 -7.81
C LYS A 263 -17.71 -10.88 -6.48
N ILE A 264 -17.56 -9.84 -5.63
CA ILE A 264 -17.49 -9.88 -4.15
C ILE A 264 -16.40 -10.78 -3.50
N THR A 265 -15.35 -11.18 -4.21
CA THR A 265 -14.17 -11.87 -3.62
C THR A 265 -12.82 -11.30 -4.07
N HIS A 266 -12.81 -10.26 -4.91
CA HIS A 266 -11.62 -9.69 -5.53
C HIS A 266 -11.22 -8.36 -4.85
N PRO A 267 -10.00 -7.82 -5.04
CA PRO A 267 -9.71 -6.39 -4.82
C PRO A 267 -10.48 -5.42 -5.75
N ALA A 268 -11.67 -5.80 -6.24
CA ALA A 268 -12.65 -4.91 -6.86
C ALA A 268 -13.83 -4.76 -5.88
N GLY A 269 -14.07 -3.53 -5.45
CA GLY A 269 -14.93 -3.16 -4.33
C GLY A 269 -14.14 -2.88 -3.04
N CYS A 270 -12.81 -3.06 -3.07
CA CYS A 270 -11.96 -2.83 -1.90
C CYS A 270 -11.68 -1.34 -1.66
N MET A 271 -11.61 -0.53 -2.72
CA MET A 271 -11.49 0.92 -2.58
C MET A 271 -12.76 1.50 -1.98
N SER A 272 -13.95 1.16 -2.48
CA SER A 272 -15.23 1.60 -1.90
C SER A 272 -15.35 1.26 -0.42
N GLN A 273 -14.98 0.03 -0.01
CA GLN A 273 -14.94 -0.36 1.39
C GLN A 273 -13.90 0.43 2.20
N PHE A 274 -12.72 0.69 1.64
CA PHE A 274 -11.64 1.45 2.28
C PHE A 274 -11.99 2.93 2.49
N ILE A 275 -12.55 3.61 1.47
CA ILE A 275 -13.05 4.98 1.59
C ILE A 275 -14.16 5.05 2.64
N ARG A 276 -15.14 4.13 2.60
CA ARG A 276 -16.25 4.09 3.57
C ARG A 276 -15.80 3.76 4.99
N PHE A 277 -14.75 2.96 5.15
CA PHE A 277 -14.20 2.58 6.45
C PHE A 277 -13.44 3.73 7.14
N PHE A 278 -12.71 4.57 6.39
CA PHE A 278 -12.04 5.75 6.98
C PHE A 278 -12.90 7.02 6.98
N GLY A 279 -13.92 7.12 6.13
CA GLY A 279 -14.73 8.33 6.00
C GLY A 279 -13.87 9.55 5.66
N GLU A 280 -14.13 10.70 6.30
CA GLU A 280 -13.32 11.92 6.09
C GLU A 280 -11.82 11.69 6.36
N GLN A 281 -11.44 10.78 7.27
CA GLN A 281 -10.03 10.50 7.62
C GLN A 281 -9.22 9.93 6.45
N ILE A 282 -9.85 9.52 5.36
CA ILE A 282 -9.16 9.18 4.12
C ILE A 282 -8.29 10.35 3.62
N MET A 283 -8.70 11.61 3.88
CA MET A 283 -7.94 12.80 3.45
C MET A 283 -6.66 12.99 4.28
N VAL A 284 -6.63 12.53 5.53
CA VAL A 284 -5.40 12.46 6.34
C VAL A 284 -4.48 11.36 5.78
N LEU A 285 -5.03 10.18 5.50
CA LEU A 285 -4.25 9.05 4.97
C LEU A 285 -3.68 9.33 3.57
N TRP A 286 -4.46 9.98 2.71
CA TRP A 286 -4.05 10.46 1.39
C TRP A 286 -2.83 11.40 1.45
N LYS A 287 -2.80 12.36 2.38
CA LYS A 287 -1.65 13.25 2.58
C LYS A 287 -0.40 12.46 2.97
N PHE A 288 -0.50 11.51 3.90
CA PHE A 288 0.65 10.67 4.27
C PHE A 288 1.13 9.77 3.13
N ALA A 289 0.22 9.26 2.30
CA ALA A 289 0.56 8.49 1.11
C ALA A 289 1.30 9.37 0.06
N LEU A 290 0.80 10.58 -0.22
CA LEU A 290 1.47 11.54 -1.10
C LEU A 290 2.88 11.90 -0.59
N LEU A 291 3.02 12.12 0.72
CA LEU A 291 4.29 12.39 1.39
C LEU A 291 5.21 11.16 1.53
N ARG A 292 4.86 10.02 0.91
CA ARG A 292 5.64 8.78 0.87
C ARG A 292 6.01 8.22 2.24
N LYS A 293 5.25 8.55 3.29
CA LYS A 293 5.54 8.10 4.66
C LYS A 293 5.40 6.58 4.80
N ARG A 294 6.12 6.00 5.75
CA ARG A 294 6.05 4.58 6.11
C ARG A 294 4.77 4.33 6.92
N ILE A 295 3.78 3.67 6.31
CA ILE A 295 2.44 3.47 6.88
C ILE A 295 2.25 2.00 7.27
N LEU A 296 1.92 1.76 8.54
CA LEU A 296 1.68 0.42 9.09
C LEU A 296 0.24 0.28 9.62
N ILE A 297 -0.50 -0.69 9.09
CA ILE A 297 -1.86 -1.02 9.51
C ILE A 297 -1.83 -2.24 10.44
N PHE A 298 -2.26 -2.08 11.68
CA PHE A 298 -2.50 -3.19 12.60
C PHE A 298 -3.93 -3.72 12.47
N SER A 299 -4.07 -5.04 12.35
CA SER A 299 -5.36 -5.73 12.43
C SER A 299 -5.14 -7.21 12.78
N PRO A 300 -5.96 -7.83 13.64
CA PRO A 300 -6.00 -9.29 13.74
C PRO A 300 -6.51 -9.92 12.42
N PRO A 301 -6.35 -11.25 12.22
CA PRO A 301 -6.95 -11.95 11.10
C PRO A 301 -8.48 -11.83 11.05
N PRO A 302 -9.13 -11.85 9.86
CA PRO A 302 -8.54 -12.17 8.55
C PRO A 302 -7.67 -11.05 7.96
N VAL A 303 -6.48 -11.42 7.49
CA VAL A 303 -5.44 -10.51 7.01
C VAL A 303 -5.69 -10.08 5.56
N GLY A 304 -6.33 -10.90 4.73
CA GLY A 304 -6.48 -10.65 3.30
C GLY A 304 -7.20 -9.33 2.94
N VAL A 305 -8.26 -9.01 3.68
CA VAL A 305 -8.97 -7.73 3.56
C VAL A 305 -8.06 -6.55 3.89
N VAL A 306 -7.13 -6.73 4.83
CA VAL A 306 -6.14 -5.72 5.23
C VAL A 306 -5.05 -5.57 4.18
N CYS A 307 -4.63 -6.64 3.52
CA CYS A 307 -3.74 -6.58 2.35
C CYS A 307 -4.37 -5.78 1.20
N TYR A 308 -5.69 -5.84 1.00
CA TYR A 308 -6.37 -4.96 0.05
C TYR A 308 -6.33 -3.49 0.52
N ARG A 309 -6.55 -3.19 1.81
CA ARG A 309 -6.41 -1.82 2.35
C ARG A 309 -5.00 -1.25 2.14
N VAL A 310 -3.96 -2.07 2.25
CA VAL A 310 -2.57 -1.71 1.91
C VAL A 310 -2.47 -1.26 0.45
N TYR A 311 -3.02 -2.04 -0.48
CA TYR A 311 -3.07 -1.70 -1.91
C TYR A 311 -3.88 -0.41 -2.18
N CYS A 312 -5.07 -0.25 -1.60
CA CYS A 312 -5.86 0.97 -1.73
C CYS A 312 -5.09 2.21 -1.27
N CYS A 313 -4.36 2.11 -0.15
CA CYS A 313 -3.56 3.19 0.39
C CYS A 313 -2.42 3.62 -0.54
N CYS A 314 -1.80 2.68 -1.27
CA CYS A 314 -0.83 2.99 -2.33
C CYS A 314 -1.50 3.78 -3.47
N CYS A 315 -2.68 3.34 -3.93
CA CYS A 315 -3.41 3.97 -5.03
C CYS A 315 -3.83 5.43 -4.74
N LEU A 316 -3.98 5.82 -3.46
CA LEU A 316 -4.22 7.23 -3.08
C LEU A 316 -3.12 8.18 -3.58
N ALA A 317 -1.89 7.69 -3.76
CA ALA A 317 -0.73 8.48 -4.20
C ALA A 317 -0.43 8.37 -5.71
N ASN A 318 -1.36 7.86 -6.52
CA ASN A 318 -1.19 7.72 -7.97
C ASN A 318 -1.09 9.09 -8.66
N VAL A 319 -0.11 9.25 -9.55
CA VAL A 319 0.14 10.45 -10.38
C VAL A 319 0.33 9.98 -11.82
N SER A 320 -0.31 10.62 -12.79
CA SER A 320 -0.15 10.28 -14.21
C SER A 320 0.72 11.28 -15.00
N ILE A 321 1.21 12.34 -14.36
CA ILE A 321 2.15 13.30 -14.97
C ILE A 321 3.55 12.64 -15.07
N PRO A 322 4.14 12.50 -16.28
CA PRO A 322 5.45 11.88 -16.44
C PRO A 322 6.58 12.60 -15.69
N GLY A 323 7.54 11.83 -15.18
CA GLY A 323 8.73 12.33 -14.46
C GLY A 323 8.52 12.61 -12.98
N ILE A 324 7.28 12.82 -12.53
CA ILE A 324 6.97 13.14 -11.13
C ILE A 324 7.17 11.91 -10.24
N GLY A 325 7.89 12.09 -9.13
CA GLY A 325 8.31 11.00 -8.26
C GLY A 325 9.51 10.19 -8.76
N GLY A 326 10.08 10.49 -9.93
CA GLY A 326 11.26 9.77 -10.46
C GLY A 326 12.54 9.92 -9.63
N SER A 327 12.59 10.95 -8.76
CA SER A 327 13.64 11.21 -7.77
C SER A 327 13.33 10.69 -6.36
N VAL A 328 12.13 10.13 -6.14
CA VAL A 328 11.55 9.90 -4.81
C VAL A 328 11.35 8.40 -4.56
N ALA A 329 11.40 7.98 -3.29
CA ALA A 329 11.04 6.62 -2.92
C ALA A 329 9.57 6.31 -3.29
N GLU A 330 9.38 5.17 -3.96
CA GLU A 330 8.07 4.65 -4.35
C GLU A 330 7.26 4.21 -3.12
N LEU A 331 5.95 4.52 -3.10
CA LEU A 331 5.05 4.03 -2.05
C LEU A 331 4.59 2.60 -2.36
N ARG A 332 5.43 1.62 -2.04
CA ARG A 332 5.21 0.20 -2.38
C ARG A 332 4.25 -0.50 -1.41
N PRO A 333 3.37 -1.40 -1.91
CA PRO A 333 2.63 -2.32 -1.05
C PRO A 333 3.55 -3.48 -0.64
N PHE A 334 3.91 -3.54 0.65
CA PHE A 334 4.61 -4.67 1.25
C PHE A 334 3.65 -5.78 1.67
N PHE A 335 2.36 -5.43 1.79
CA PHE A 335 1.29 -6.28 2.29
C PHE A 335 1.61 -6.79 3.71
N TYR A 336 1.42 -8.08 3.99
CA TYR A 336 1.63 -8.61 5.34
C TYR A 336 3.11 -8.71 5.72
N ILE A 337 3.44 -8.18 6.91
CA ILE A 337 4.75 -8.24 7.56
C ILE A 337 4.65 -8.79 8.98
N ASN A 338 5.75 -9.38 9.46
CA ASN A 338 5.90 -9.90 10.82
C ASN A 338 7.27 -9.51 11.43
N VAL A 339 7.56 -9.94 12.66
CA VAL A 339 8.82 -9.66 13.37
C VAL A 339 10.10 -10.06 12.61
N ALA A 340 10.05 -10.98 11.65
CA ALA A 340 11.22 -11.32 10.82
C ALA A 340 11.56 -10.23 9.79
N ASP A 341 10.60 -9.38 9.42
CA ASP A 341 10.78 -8.28 8.45
C ASP A 341 11.45 -7.03 9.05
N ILE A 342 11.61 -6.94 10.37
CA ILE A 342 12.08 -5.74 11.09
C ILE A 342 13.38 -5.19 10.48
N THR A 343 14.38 -6.03 10.27
CA THR A 343 15.69 -5.64 9.73
C THR A 343 15.61 -5.08 8.31
N ALA A 344 14.60 -5.47 7.51
CA ALA A 344 14.37 -4.90 6.19
C ALA A 344 13.68 -3.52 6.31
N LEU A 345 12.65 -3.43 7.16
CA LEU A 345 11.85 -2.21 7.38
C LEU A 345 12.66 -1.05 7.96
N GLU A 346 13.72 -1.33 8.72
CA GLU A 346 14.70 -0.33 9.20
C GLU A 346 15.43 0.39 8.04
N THR A 347 15.49 -0.20 6.85
CA THR A 347 16.21 0.35 5.68
C THR A 347 15.30 0.96 4.61
N GLU A 348 13.99 0.69 4.65
CA GLU A 348 13.06 1.08 3.59
C GLU A 348 12.45 2.47 3.87
N LEU A 349 12.66 3.41 2.94
CA LEU A 349 12.30 4.82 3.10
C LEU A 349 10.79 5.10 2.98
N SER A 350 10.07 4.24 2.26
CA SER A 350 8.65 4.41 1.93
C SER A 350 7.98 3.05 1.73
N TYR A 351 6.87 2.80 2.42
CA TYR A 351 6.07 1.58 2.25
C TYR A 351 4.65 1.76 2.80
N VAL A 352 3.72 0.92 2.35
CA VAL A 352 2.50 0.57 3.10
C VAL A 352 2.51 -0.91 3.42
N ALA A 353 2.27 -1.28 4.67
CA ALA A 353 2.27 -2.66 5.15
C ALA A 353 1.14 -2.91 6.17
N CYS A 354 0.83 -4.18 6.43
CA CYS A 354 -0.08 -4.58 7.50
C CYS A 354 0.51 -5.69 8.39
N THR A 355 0.06 -5.77 9.65
CA THR A 355 0.51 -6.82 10.58
C THR A 355 -0.56 -7.20 11.60
N THR A 356 -0.48 -8.43 12.09
CA THR A 356 -1.25 -8.97 13.21
C THR A 356 -0.53 -8.80 14.56
N GLU A 357 0.72 -8.34 14.55
CA GLU A 357 1.63 -8.43 15.69
C GLU A 357 1.71 -7.10 16.45
N LYS A 358 1.02 -7.02 17.59
CA LYS A 358 0.87 -5.76 18.33
C LYS A 358 2.19 -5.16 18.88
N ILE A 359 3.27 -5.93 18.93
CA ILE A 359 4.62 -5.46 19.28
C ILE A 359 5.12 -4.33 18.35
N PHE A 360 4.56 -4.20 17.15
CA PHE A 360 4.86 -3.06 16.28
C PHE A 360 4.37 -1.72 16.85
N GLU A 361 3.33 -1.65 17.70
CA GLU A 361 2.88 -0.38 18.32
C GLU A 361 3.95 0.26 19.25
N GLU A 362 4.86 -0.56 19.78
CA GLU A 362 5.97 -0.12 20.62
C GLU A 362 7.21 0.26 19.79
N LYS A 363 7.41 -0.39 18.63
CA LYS A 363 8.57 -0.25 17.72
C LYS A 363 8.44 0.97 16.80
N LYS A 364 8.29 2.14 17.41
CA LYS A 364 7.96 3.41 16.75
C LYS A 364 8.87 3.79 15.59
N ASP A 365 10.17 3.50 15.68
CA ASP A 365 11.16 3.91 14.67
C ASP A 365 10.94 3.26 13.29
N LEU A 366 10.25 2.12 13.22
CA LEU A 366 10.03 1.35 11.98
C LEU A 366 9.05 2.01 11.01
N TYR A 367 8.12 2.82 11.50
CA TYR A 367 7.07 3.47 10.72
C TYR A 367 7.01 4.98 11.00
N ASP A 368 6.22 5.71 10.25
CA ASP A 368 5.91 7.12 10.51
C ASP A 368 4.44 7.31 10.90
N VAL A 369 3.57 6.45 10.38
CA VAL A 369 2.13 6.41 10.65
C VAL A 369 1.72 4.99 11.05
N TYR A 370 0.98 4.86 12.15
CA TYR A 370 0.37 3.63 12.63
C TYR A 370 -1.14 3.75 12.55
N ILE A 371 -1.82 2.69 12.10
CA ILE A 371 -3.27 2.67 11.93
C ILE A 371 -3.83 1.50 12.72
N ASP A 372 -4.70 1.81 13.68
CA ASP A 372 -5.36 0.83 14.57
C ASP A 372 -6.87 1.01 14.47
N ASN A 373 -7.55 0.04 13.85
CA ASN A 373 -8.90 0.19 13.31
C ASN A 373 -8.97 1.41 12.35
N GLN A 374 -9.76 2.45 12.67
CA GLN A 374 -9.86 3.70 11.91
C GLN A 374 -8.92 4.80 12.42
N ASN A 375 -8.17 4.55 13.52
CA ASN A 375 -7.36 5.55 14.19
C ASN A 375 -6.01 5.70 13.49
N VAL A 376 -5.87 6.72 12.64
CA VAL A 376 -4.57 7.15 12.11
C VAL A 376 -3.80 7.87 13.23
N ARG A 377 -2.61 7.37 13.58
CA ARG A 377 -1.74 7.91 14.64
C ARG A 377 -0.33 8.13 14.07
N THR A 378 0.38 9.15 14.57
CA THR A 378 1.83 9.28 14.38
C THR A 378 2.50 9.52 15.72
N HIS A 379 3.79 9.18 15.84
CA HIS A 379 4.63 9.54 16.98
C HIS A 379 5.48 10.79 16.70
N ARG A 380 5.59 11.23 15.44
CA ARG A 380 6.48 12.33 15.03
C ARG A 380 5.80 13.68 15.21
N GLU A 381 6.38 14.58 16.00
CA GLU A 381 5.78 15.87 16.34
C GLU A 381 5.49 16.74 15.10
N SER A 382 6.38 16.75 14.10
CA SER A 382 6.18 17.45 12.82
C SER A 382 4.98 16.95 12.02
N LEU A 383 4.59 15.68 12.20
CA LEU A 383 3.47 15.05 11.48
C LEU A 383 2.14 15.15 12.23
N GLN A 384 2.13 15.52 13.52
CA GLN A 384 0.88 15.69 14.29
C GLN A 384 -0.13 16.69 13.69
N PRO A 385 0.27 17.82 13.07
CA PRO A 385 -0.68 18.74 12.43
C PRO A 385 -1.47 18.07 11.30
N LEU A 386 -0.87 17.12 10.58
CA LEU A 386 -1.49 16.44 9.43
C LEU A 386 -2.66 15.52 9.82
N LEU A 387 -2.77 15.14 11.11
CA LEU A 387 -3.91 14.36 11.64
C LEU A 387 -5.20 15.19 11.75
N ARG A 388 -5.17 16.51 11.49
CA ARG A 388 -6.32 17.39 11.63
C ARG A 388 -6.97 17.69 10.28
N LEU A 389 -8.16 17.15 10.06
CA LEU A 389 -9.02 17.49 8.94
C LEU A 389 -9.34 18.99 8.91
N ASN A 390 -9.08 19.63 7.78
CA ASN A 390 -9.37 21.05 7.56
C ASN A 390 -10.66 21.25 6.72
N SER A 391 -10.94 22.51 6.36
CA SER A 391 -12.11 22.89 5.55
C SER A 391 -12.10 22.27 4.14
N ALA A 392 -10.94 22.32 3.48
CA ALA A 392 -10.71 21.81 2.14
C ALA A 392 -10.72 20.27 2.08
N ASP A 393 -10.40 19.57 3.17
CA ASP A 393 -10.50 18.10 3.24
C ASP A 393 -11.94 17.63 3.26
N LYS A 394 -12.77 18.25 4.11
CA LYS A 394 -14.20 17.96 4.20
C LYS A 394 -14.89 18.29 2.88
N GLU A 395 -14.49 19.38 2.21
CA GLU A 395 -14.99 19.75 0.89
C GLU A 395 -14.57 18.77 -0.22
N LYS A 396 -13.35 18.21 -0.18
CA LYS A 396 -12.95 17.09 -1.07
C LYS A 396 -13.83 15.86 -0.81
N TYR A 397 -14.00 15.47 0.45
CA TYR A 397 -14.76 14.27 0.82
C TYR A 397 -16.26 14.40 0.49
N ARG A 398 -16.83 15.60 0.64
CA ARG A 398 -18.19 15.93 0.20
C ARG A 398 -18.34 15.73 -1.31
N LYS A 399 -17.44 16.30 -2.12
CA LYS A 399 -17.46 16.14 -3.59
C LYS A 399 -17.33 14.69 -4.03
N LEU A 400 -16.42 13.93 -3.41
CA LEU A 400 -16.25 12.50 -3.67
C LEU A 400 -17.53 11.71 -3.33
N SER A 401 -18.19 12.05 -2.23
CA SER A 401 -19.47 11.44 -1.83
C SER A 401 -20.61 11.78 -2.80
N GLU A 402 -20.67 13.03 -3.28
CA GLU A 402 -21.66 13.50 -4.25
C GLU A 402 -21.47 12.86 -5.64
N GLN A 403 -20.22 12.73 -6.11
CA GLN A 403 -19.89 12.00 -7.35
C GLN A 403 -20.28 10.53 -7.23
N ARG A 404 -20.01 9.88 -6.09
CA ARG A 404 -20.41 8.49 -5.83
C ARG A 404 -21.93 8.33 -5.85
N GLN A 405 -22.67 9.26 -5.25
CA GLN A 405 -24.13 9.24 -5.25
C GLN A 405 -24.70 9.43 -6.67
N LEU A 406 -24.10 10.31 -7.48
CA LEU A 406 -24.49 10.51 -8.88
C LEU A 406 -24.21 9.27 -9.74
N LEU A 407 -23.06 8.60 -9.52
CA LEU A 407 -22.73 7.35 -10.21
C LEU A 407 -23.77 6.26 -9.91
N LEU A 408 -24.09 6.02 -8.64
CA LEU A 408 -25.10 5.04 -8.24
C LEU A 408 -26.48 5.36 -8.83
N TYR A 409 -26.89 6.63 -8.81
CA TYR A 409 -28.14 7.05 -9.43
C TYR A 409 -28.17 6.78 -10.94
N SER A 410 -27.07 7.02 -11.67
CA SER A 410 -27.00 6.69 -13.10
C SER A 410 -27.06 5.18 -13.37
N GLN A 411 -26.44 4.36 -12.52
CA GLN A 411 -26.52 2.90 -12.61
C GLN A 411 -27.96 2.39 -12.36
N GLU A 412 -28.68 2.98 -11.40
CA GLU A 412 -30.08 2.65 -11.10
C GLU A 412 -31.07 3.05 -12.21
N VAL A 413 -30.77 4.10 -12.98
CA VAL A 413 -31.66 4.66 -14.01
C VAL A 413 -31.36 4.12 -15.42
N ASP A 414 -30.09 4.11 -15.83
CA ASP A 414 -29.70 3.84 -17.23
C ASP A 414 -29.34 2.36 -17.50
N GLY A 415 -29.15 1.56 -16.44
CA GLY A 415 -29.01 0.09 -16.50
C GLY A 415 -27.70 -0.47 -17.09
N GLU A 416 -27.04 0.24 -18.01
CA GLU A 416 -25.79 -0.16 -18.67
C GLU A 416 -24.68 0.90 -18.52
N SER A 417 -24.29 1.20 -17.27
CA SER A 417 -23.08 2.00 -17.00
C SER A 417 -21.89 1.10 -16.70
N SER A 418 -20.82 1.21 -17.50
CA SER A 418 -19.56 0.49 -17.29
C SER A 418 -18.65 1.11 -16.22
N ALA A 419 -18.99 2.30 -15.71
CA ALA A 419 -18.21 3.00 -14.70
C ALA A 419 -18.38 2.34 -13.32
N ASN A 420 -17.29 1.87 -12.72
CA ASN A 420 -17.24 1.26 -11.40
C ASN A 420 -16.96 2.33 -10.31
N GLU A 421 -17.40 2.08 -9.07
CA GLU A 421 -17.02 2.90 -7.91
C GLU A 421 -15.49 2.96 -7.74
N GLU A 422 -14.80 1.84 -7.97
CA GLU A 422 -13.34 1.74 -7.81
C GLU A 422 -12.59 2.71 -8.72
N ASP A 423 -12.99 2.81 -9.99
CA ASP A 423 -12.40 3.72 -10.97
C ASP A 423 -12.67 5.16 -10.60
N LEU A 424 -13.90 5.48 -10.16
CA LEU A 424 -14.25 6.82 -9.68
C LEU A 424 -13.33 7.27 -8.53
N PHE A 425 -13.11 6.41 -7.54
CA PHE A 425 -12.23 6.75 -6.41
C PHE A 425 -10.77 6.91 -6.83
N ILE A 426 -10.23 6.00 -7.64
CA ILE A 426 -8.83 6.06 -8.11
C ILE A 426 -8.61 7.32 -8.98
N LEU A 427 -9.53 7.61 -9.90
CA LEU A 427 -9.48 8.80 -10.74
C LEU A 427 -9.62 10.09 -9.93
N PHE A 428 -10.50 10.15 -8.93
CA PHE A 428 -10.66 11.34 -8.08
C PHE A 428 -9.35 11.72 -7.37
N PHE A 429 -8.70 10.75 -6.69
CA PHE A 429 -7.43 11.03 -6.00
C PHE A 429 -6.31 11.34 -7.00
N MET A 430 -6.23 10.63 -8.13
CA MET A 430 -5.27 10.94 -9.19
C MET A 430 -5.48 12.34 -9.77
N GLU A 431 -6.72 12.82 -9.90
CA GLU A 431 -7.03 14.20 -10.31
C GLU A 431 -6.51 15.20 -9.25
N GLN A 432 -6.78 14.97 -7.96
CA GLN A 432 -6.26 15.86 -6.90
C GLN A 432 -4.72 15.90 -6.90
N ASN A 433 -4.07 14.74 -7.07
CA ASN A 433 -2.62 14.61 -7.10
C ASN A 433 -2.02 15.34 -8.30
N ASN A 434 -2.52 15.05 -9.50
CA ASN A 434 -2.10 15.71 -10.74
C ASN A 434 -2.29 17.24 -10.63
N ARG A 435 -3.41 17.69 -10.07
CA ARG A 435 -3.73 19.11 -9.89
C ARG A 435 -2.76 19.83 -8.96
N ILE A 436 -2.38 19.20 -7.83
CA ILE A 436 -1.32 19.70 -6.95
C ILE A 436 -0.01 19.82 -7.73
N PHE A 437 0.45 18.72 -8.32
CA PHE A 437 1.77 18.66 -8.94
C PHE A 437 1.89 19.53 -10.21
N GLN A 438 0.81 19.67 -11.00
CA GLN A 438 0.80 20.55 -12.16
C GLN A 438 1.03 22.01 -11.72
N THR A 439 0.27 22.52 -10.74
CA THR A 439 0.47 23.89 -10.23
C THR A 439 1.85 24.08 -9.62
N LEU A 440 2.41 23.07 -8.91
CA LEU A 440 3.78 23.14 -8.39
C LEU A 440 4.82 23.23 -9.51
N CYS A 441 4.68 22.44 -10.58
CA CYS A 441 5.58 22.49 -11.74
C CYS A 441 5.43 23.81 -12.55
N GLU A 442 4.22 24.33 -12.70
CA GLU A 442 3.94 25.62 -13.36
C GLU A 442 4.58 26.79 -12.59
N VAL A 443 4.49 26.80 -11.26
CA VAL A 443 5.14 27.81 -10.41
C VAL A 443 6.66 27.67 -10.44
N ALA A 444 7.20 26.46 -10.28
CA ALA A 444 8.65 26.21 -10.33
C ALA A 444 9.29 26.55 -11.69
N GLY A 445 8.53 26.43 -12.79
CA GLY A 445 8.95 26.81 -14.14
C GLY A 445 8.76 28.30 -14.49
N SER A 446 8.23 29.10 -13.57
CA SER A 446 7.93 30.52 -13.80
C SER A 446 9.12 31.45 -13.53
N SER A 447 8.98 32.74 -13.85
CA SER A 447 9.99 33.77 -13.56
C SER A 447 10.06 34.20 -12.08
N ASP A 448 9.08 33.79 -11.27
CA ASP A 448 8.99 34.07 -9.83
C ASP A 448 8.41 32.82 -9.14
N PRO A 449 9.25 31.85 -8.74
CA PRO A 449 8.83 30.56 -8.22
C PRO A 449 8.30 30.68 -6.78
N THR A 450 7.17 31.37 -6.65
CA THR A 450 6.59 31.82 -5.39
C THR A 450 5.16 31.31 -5.25
N LEU A 451 4.89 30.52 -4.21
CA LEU A 451 3.58 29.91 -3.96
C LEU A 451 2.66 30.89 -3.22
N THR A 452 1.66 31.42 -3.92
CA THR A 452 0.64 32.32 -3.37
C THR A 452 -0.50 31.54 -2.71
N THR A 453 -1.30 32.19 -1.86
CA THR A 453 -2.53 31.55 -1.33
C THR A 453 -3.57 31.27 -2.41
N GLU A 454 -3.50 31.94 -3.57
CA GLU A 454 -4.32 31.59 -4.74
C GLU A 454 -3.85 30.27 -5.34
N HIS A 455 -2.54 30.04 -5.52
CA HIS A 455 -1.99 28.76 -5.97
C HIS A 455 -2.40 27.61 -5.01
N VAL A 456 -2.37 27.83 -3.69
CA VAL A 456 -2.78 26.80 -2.72
C VAL A 456 -4.28 26.47 -2.82
N ARG A 457 -5.16 27.48 -2.97
CA ARG A 457 -6.60 27.24 -3.23
C ARG A 457 -6.83 26.59 -4.60
N ALA A 458 -6.04 26.95 -5.61
CA ALA A 458 -6.11 26.38 -6.95
C ALA A 458 -5.74 24.89 -6.93
N MET A 459 -4.83 24.45 -6.07
CA MET A 459 -4.52 23.04 -5.78
C MET A 459 -5.60 22.31 -4.96
N GLY A 460 -6.64 23.00 -4.47
CA GLY A 460 -7.70 22.40 -3.64
C GLY A 460 -7.31 22.20 -2.16
N LEU A 461 -6.29 22.92 -1.69
CA LEU A 461 -5.74 22.82 -0.33
C LEU A 461 -6.08 24.07 0.50
N ASP A 462 -6.05 23.96 1.82
CA ASP A 462 -6.26 25.08 2.74
C ASP A 462 -4.94 25.87 2.95
N PRO A 463 -4.88 27.18 2.62
CA PRO A 463 -3.63 27.96 2.72
C PRO A 463 -2.96 28.03 4.09
N GLN A 464 -3.68 27.72 5.17
CA GLN A 464 -3.12 27.71 6.53
C GLN A 464 -3.07 26.27 7.09
N GLY A 465 -4.13 25.48 6.87
CA GLY A 465 -4.22 24.09 7.35
C GLY A 465 -3.26 23.13 6.63
N ASP A 466 -3.06 23.29 5.33
CA ASP A 466 -2.19 22.42 4.52
C ASP A 466 -0.78 22.97 4.32
N ARG A 467 -0.43 24.07 5.01
CA ARG A 467 0.91 24.67 4.91
C ARG A 467 2.03 23.69 5.33
N GLY A 468 1.81 22.92 6.41
CA GLY A 468 2.76 21.88 6.84
C GLY A 468 2.89 20.76 5.81
N PHE A 469 1.76 20.31 5.26
CA PHE A 469 1.73 19.30 4.18
C PHE A 469 2.50 19.77 2.95
N LEU A 470 2.34 21.03 2.54
CA LEU A 470 3.05 21.59 1.38
C LEU A 470 4.55 21.73 1.60
N VAL A 471 5.02 22.11 2.80
CA VAL A 471 6.46 22.15 3.10
C VAL A 471 7.07 20.75 3.04
N ASP A 472 6.45 19.77 3.70
CA ASP A 472 6.84 18.35 3.61
C ASP A 472 6.83 17.84 2.15
N LEU A 473 5.86 18.26 1.34
CA LEU A 473 5.71 17.79 -0.05
C LEU A 473 6.78 18.38 -0.98
N LEU A 474 7.10 19.67 -0.83
CA LEU A 474 8.18 20.33 -1.57
C LEU A 474 9.54 19.70 -1.24
N GLU A 475 9.80 19.39 0.04
CA GLU A 475 11.01 18.70 0.49
C GLU A 475 11.09 17.27 -0.08
N VAL A 476 10.04 16.45 0.08
CA VAL A 476 10.02 15.04 -0.36
C VAL A 476 10.18 14.90 -1.88
N TYR A 477 9.68 15.85 -2.67
CA TYR A 477 9.77 15.81 -4.14
C TYR A 477 10.92 16.64 -4.72
N GLY A 478 11.65 17.40 -3.89
CA GLY A 478 12.77 18.25 -4.33
C GLY A 478 12.34 19.42 -5.23
N ILE A 479 11.19 20.02 -4.95
CA ILE A 479 10.60 21.09 -5.77
C ILE A 479 11.01 22.46 -5.19
N ASP A 480 11.82 23.21 -5.94
CA ASP A 480 12.32 24.53 -5.53
C ASP A 480 11.29 25.64 -5.77
N VAL A 481 10.48 25.94 -4.75
CA VAL A 481 9.46 27.00 -4.74
C VAL A 481 9.43 27.67 -3.36
N MET A 482 9.47 29.00 -3.33
CA MET A 482 9.32 29.77 -2.09
C MET A 482 7.84 29.86 -1.68
N LEU A 483 7.49 29.28 -0.54
CA LEU A 483 6.13 29.35 0.01
C LEU A 483 5.92 30.65 0.78
N VAL A 484 5.03 31.54 0.30
CA VAL A 484 4.83 32.86 0.91
C VAL A 484 4.32 32.71 2.33
N ILE A 485 5.09 33.25 3.28
CA ILE A 485 4.63 33.44 4.64
C ILE A 485 3.72 34.67 4.65
N ASP A 486 2.42 34.46 4.44
CA ASP A 486 1.37 35.37 4.89
C ASP A 486 1.46 35.46 6.42
N ASN A 487 2.39 36.29 6.87
CA ASN A 487 2.60 36.59 8.27
C ASN A 487 1.40 37.42 8.71
N PRO A 488 0.55 36.96 9.66
CA PRO A 488 -0.50 37.81 10.19
C PRO A 488 0.18 38.97 10.90
N CYS A 489 0.18 40.15 10.24
CA CYS A 489 0.77 41.36 10.78
C CYS A 489 0.24 41.57 12.21
N CYS A 490 1.13 41.81 13.15
CA CYS A 490 0.75 42.03 14.55
C CYS A 490 -0.27 43.19 14.63
N PRO A 491 -1.31 43.05 15.48
CA PRO A 491 -2.39 44.03 15.59
C PRO A 491 -1.94 45.37 16.19
#